data_AF-A0A078BD77-F1
#
_entry.id   AF-A0A078BD77-F1
#
_cell.length_a   1.000
_cell.length_b   1.000
_cell.length_c   1.000
_cell.angle_alpha   90.00
_cell.angle_beta   90.00
_cell.angle_gamma   90.00
#
_symmetry.space_group_name_H-M   'P 1'
#
loop_
_entity.id
_entity.type
_entity.pdbx_description
1 polymer ?
#
loop_
_entity_poly.entity_id
_entity_poly.type
_entity_poly.pdbx_seq_one_letter_code
_entity_poly.pdbx_strand_id
1 'polypeptide(L)'
;MAIQVFKNDYFEGETLTFKGPDKIDLLTYENGRWNDQIGSIIVIGMESVQIVGYWVKILSSNDEITTSIEQTSGIDKSQTTENELSASMTAGFQFGSDTLGSTTSVSTSVGTAIRDTVSQTLSSSKTRKIEAKCTNPNKVKITLWQWSMTGKKNGELVMELTDNEFICKKGSTPPKCPVGFCDDKDPQCETCIPGTFN
;
A
#
# COMPACT_ATOMS: atom_id res chain seq x y z
N MET A 1 4.83 -11.39 -10.76
CA MET A 1 6.07 -11.10 -11.54
C MET A 1 6.37 -12.30 -12.43
N ALA A 2 6.82 -12.08 -13.67
CA ALA A 2 7.28 -13.16 -14.54
C ALA A 2 8.71 -12.89 -15.00
N ILE A 3 9.57 -13.90 -14.88
CA ILE A 3 10.95 -13.84 -15.36
C ILE A 3 11.00 -14.66 -16.63
N GLN A 4 11.48 -14.06 -17.72
CA GLN A 4 11.76 -14.78 -18.95
C GLN A 4 13.27 -14.89 -19.12
N VAL A 5 13.74 -16.12 -19.28
CA VAL A 5 15.13 -16.45 -19.56
C VAL A 5 15.24 -16.93 -20.99
N PHE A 6 16.23 -16.41 -21.71
CA PHE A 6 16.47 -16.69 -23.13
C PHE A 6 17.79 -17.42 -23.28
N LYS A 7 17.76 -18.49 -24.07
CA LYS A 7 18.95 -19.22 -24.47
C LYS A 7 19.56 -18.58 -25.73
N ASN A 8 20.84 -18.23 -25.69
CA ASN A 8 21.59 -17.46 -26.71
C ASN A 8 21.25 -15.96 -26.78
N ASP A 9 20.06 -15.57 -27.26
CA ASP A 9 19.65 -14.15 -27.34
C ASP A 9 18.13 -13.95 -27.28
N TYR A 10 17.70 -12.69 -27.11
CA TYR A 10 16.29 -12.32 -26.96
C TYR A 10 15.44 -12.52 -28.23
N PHE A 11 16.05 -12.43 -29.42
CA PHE A 11 15.31 -12.33 -30.68
C PHE A 11 15.03 -13.70 -31.30
N GLU A 12 15.94 -14.66 -31.13
CA GLU A 12 15.86 -15.98 -31.78
C GLU A 12 16.01 -17.17 -30.80
N GLY A 13 16.20 -16.89 -29.51
CA GLY A 13 16.46 -17.88 -28.48
C GLY A 13 15.26 -18.68 -27.97
N GLU A 14 15.52 -19.89 -27.47
CA GLU A 14 14.52 -20.65 -26.69
C GLU A 14 14.15 -19.87 -25.43
N THR A 15 12.85 -19.80 -25.11
CA THR A 15 12.34 -19.01 -23.98
C THR A 15 11.80 -19.89 -22.86
N LEU A 16 12.21 -19.61 -21.63
CA LEU A 16 11.64 -20.21 -20.42
C LEU A 16 10.96 -19.12 -19.59
N THR A 17 9.66 -19.28 -19.32
CA THR A 17 8.88 -18.33 -18.52
C THR A 17 8.61 -18.89 -17.14
N PHE A 18 9.06 -18.16 -16.13
CA PHE A 18 8.78 -18.44 -14.73
C PHE A 18 7.67 -17.52 -14.24
N LYS A 19 6.59 -18.09 -13.68
CA LYS A 19 5.44 -17.34 -13.16
C LYS A 19 5.29 -17.59 -11.66
N GLY A 20 5.58 -16.58 -10.84
CA GLY A 20 5.38 -16.66 -9.38
C GLY A 20 6.46 -15.94 -8.57
N PRO A 21 6.28 -15.84 -7.24
CA PRO A 21 7.34 -15.44 -6.32
C PRO A 21 8.25 -16.64 -6.00
N ASP A 22 8.82 -17.26 -7.04
CA ASP A 22 9.67 -18.43 -6.88
C ASP A 22 11.14 -18.01 -6.75
N LYS A 23 11.83 -18.55 -5.75
CA LYS A 23 13.28 -18.52 -5.70
C LYS A 23 13.79 -19.63 -6.61
N ILE A 24 14.21 -19.25 -7.82
CA ILE A 24 14.72 -20.19 -8.82
C ILE A 24 16.23 -20.17 -8.79
N ASP A 25 16.81 -21.28 -8.38
CA ASP A 25 18.23 -21.52 -8.50
C ASP A 25 18.51 -22.14 -9.88
N LEU A 26 19.00 -21.30 -10.80
CA LEU A 26 19.28 -21.68 -12.18
C LEU A 26 20.42 -22.71 -12.30
N LEU A 27 21.19 -22.95 -11.24
CA LEU A 27 22.23 -23.98 -11.20
C LEU A 27 21.65 -25.38 -10.97
N THR A 28 20.53 -25.46 -10.24
CA THR A 28 19.90 -26.72 -9.83
C THR A 28 18.60 -27.03 -10.58
N TYR A 29 18.00 -26.03 -11.23
CA TYR A 29 16.84 -26.20 -12.10
C TYR A 29 17.20 -27.07 -13.32
N GLU A 30 16.47 -28.18 -13.50
CA GLU A 30 16.69 -29.17 -14.58
C GLU A 30 18.15 -29.61 -14.79
N ASN A 31 18.91 -29.85 -13.70
CA ASN A 31 20.30 -30.30 -13.75
C ASN A 31 21.21 -29.36 -14.59
N GLY A 32 21.05 -28.04 -14.47
CA GLY A 32 22.02 -27.05 -14.96
C GLY A 32 22.08 -26.87 -16.48
N ARG A 33 21.12 -27.41 -17.24
CA ARG A 33 21.12 -27.38 -18.72
C ARG A 33 21.16 -25.97 -19.35
N TRP A 34 20.80 -24.93 -18.61
CA TRP A 34 20.74 -23.56 -19.11
C TRP A 34 21.93 -22.69 -18.65
N ASN A 35 22.72 -23.14 -17.68
CA ASN A 35 23.69 -22.29 -16.97
C ASN A 35 24.71 -21.60 -17.89
N ASP A 36 25.17 -22.29 -18.94
CA ASP A 36 26.24 -21.78 -19.81
C ASP A 36 25.72 -21.08 -21.08
N GLN A 37 24.40 -20.95 -21.25
CA GLN A 37 23.78 -20.47 -22.49
C GLN A 37 22.74 -19.35 -22.28
N ILE A 38 22.63 -18.79 -21.07
CA ILE A 38 21.79 -17.60 -20.83
C ILE A 38 22.53 -16.38 -21.36
N GLY A 39 22.09 -15.87 -22.52
CA GLY A 39 22.66 -14.65 -23.10
C GLY A 39 21.98 -13.37 -22.64
N SER A 40 20.73 -13.46 -22.16
CA SER A 40 20.00 -12.32 -21.62
C SER A 40 18.86 -12.74 -20.68
N ILE A 41 18.53 -11.85 -19.73
CA ILE A 41 17.39 -11.97 -18.84
C ILE A 41 16.54 -10.73 -19.03
N ILE A 42 15.23 -10.92 -19.24
CA ILE A 42 14.28 -9.82 -19.23
C ILE A 42 13.36 -9.97 -18.04
N VAL A 43 13.37 -8.95 -17.21
CA VAL A 43 12.36 -8.76 -16.17
C VAL A 43 11.22 -7.99 -16.82
N ILE A 44 10.16 -8.71 -17.20
CA ILE A 44 8.95 -8.05 -17.67
C ILE A 44 8.25 -7.49 -16.43
N GLY A 45 8.35 -6.18 -16.26
CA GLY A 45 7.58 -5.46 -15.25
C GLY A 45 6.10 -5.72 -15.51
N MET A 46 5.45 -6.46 -14.61
CA MET A 46 4.00 -6.45 -14.57
C MET A 46 3.57 -5.01 -14.31
N GLU A 47 2.53 -4.54 -15.00
CA GLU A 47 1.95 -3.23 -14.75
C GLU A 47 1.77 -3.06 -13.24
N SER A 48 2.50 -2.08 -12.69
CA SER A 48 2.57 -1.86 -11.25
C SER A 48 1.21 -1.43 -10.75
N VAL A 49 0.78 -1.99 -9.62
CA VAL A 49 -0.45 -1.55 -8.98
C VAL A 49 -0.23 -0.13 -8.48
N GLN A 50 -1.02 0.83 -8.96
CA GLN A 50 -0.99 2.19 -8.44
C GLN A 50 -1.65 2.19 -7.08
N ILE A 51 -0.87 2.44 -6.03
CA ILE A 51 -1.35 2.42 -4.66
C ILE A 51 -1.48 3.86 -4.16
N VAL A 52 -2.69 4.20 -3.74
CA VAL A 52 -3.03 5.50 -3.17
C VAL A 52 -3.53 5.31 -1.75
N GLY A 53 -2.90 5.97 -0.77
CA GLY A 53 -3.39 6.04 0.60
C GLY A 53 -4.04 7.38 0.91
N TYR A 54 -5.06 7.34 1.75
CA TYR A 54 -5.84 8.50 2.15
C TYR A 54 -6.55 8.30 3.49
N TRP A 55 -7.02 9.42 4.05
CA TRP A 55 -7.81 9.44 5.27
C TRP A 55 -9.30 9.50 4.95
N VAL A 56 -10.06 8.52 5.46
CA VAL A 56 -11.52 8.48 5.39
C VAL A 56 -12.12 9.08 6.65
N LYS A 57 -13.11 9.95 6.49
CA LYS A 57 -13.87 10.49 7.61
C LYS A 57 -14.85 9.45 8.13
N ILE A 58 -14.77 9.11 9.41
CA ILE A 58 -15.71 8.19 10.07
C ILE A 58 -16.86 8.96 10.70
N LEU A 59 -16.54 9.86 11.63
CA LEU A 59 -17.53 10.63 12.38
C LEU A 59 -16.94 11.99 12.77
N SER A 60 -17.79 13.00 12.93
CA SER A 60 -17.41 14.26 13.55
C SER A 60 -18.43 14.66 14.62
N SER A 61 -17.94 15.18 15.74
CA SER A 61 -18.77 15.60 16.87
C SER A 61 -18.14 16.80 17.58
N ASN A 62 -18.96 17.58 18.29
CA ASN A 62 -18.48 18.57 19.26
C ASN A 62 -18.28 17.96 20.66
N ASP A 63 -18.71 16.72 20.86
CA ASP A 63 -18.53 15.94 22.08
C ASP A 63 -17.44 14.89 21.90
N GLU A 64 -17.20 14.08 22.94
CA GLU A 64 -16.35 12.89 22.87
C GLU A 64 -16.92 11.89 21.84
N ILE A 65 -16.04 11.25 21.07
CA ILE A 65 -16.42 10.18 20.15
C ILE A 65 -16.02 8.86 20.80
N THR A 66 -16.97 7.94 20.92
CA THR A 66 -16.71 6.52 21.18
C THR A 66 -17.54 5.73 20.19
N THR A 67 -16.89 5.01 19.28
CA THR A 67 -17.59 4.24 18.24
C THR A 67 -16.95 2.87 18.06
N SER A 68 -17.77 1.92 17.64
CA SER A 68 -17.31 0.59 17.25
C SER A 68 -17.43 0.46 15.73
N ILE A 69 -16.33 0.13 15.08
CA ILE A 69 -16.21 0.06 13.63
C ILE A 69 -16.02 -1.41 13.27
N GLU A 70 -16.94 -1.94 12.47
CA GLU A 70 -16.77 -3.24 11.84
C GLU A 70 -16.08 -3.04 10.49
N GLN A 71 -14.95 -3.70 10.33
CA GLN A 71 -14.09 -3.52 9.17
C GLN A 71 -13.83 -4.87 8.52
N THR A 72 -14.10 -4.93 7.22
CA THR A 72 -13.72 -6.05 6.38
C THR A 72 -12.61 -5.55 5.45
N SER A 73 -11.38 -5.96 5.74
CA SER A 73 -10.24 -5.70 4.86
C SER A 73 -10.16 -6.79 3.81
N GLY A 74 -9.96 -6.43 2.54
CA GLY A 74 -9.96 -7.38 1.44
C GLY A 74 -8.98 -7.00 0.33
N ILE A 75 -8.15 -7.97 -0.05
CA ILE A 75 -7.42 -7.96 -1.32
C ILE A 75 -8.19 -8.91 -2.23
N ASP A 76 -8.52 -8.48 -3.45
CA ASP A 76 -8.99 -9.42 -4.44
C ASP A 76 -7.81 -10.27 -4.91
N LYS A 77 -7.59 -11.41 -4.23
CA LYS A 77 -6.51 -12.35 -4.53
C LYS A 77 -6.62 -12.94 -5.94
N SER A 78 -7.78 -12.84 -6.60
CA SER A 78 -7.95 -13.27 -7.98
C SER A 78 -7.32 -12.29 -8.98
N GLN A 79 -7.16 -11.02 -8.60
CA GLN A 79 -6.65 -9.97 -9.46
C GLN A 79 -5.22 -9.53 -9.08
N THR A 80 -4.80 -9.70 -7.83
CA THR A 80 -3.49 -9.23 -7.35
C THR A 80 -2.97 -10.03 -6.14
N THR A 81 -1.65 -10.23 -6.07
CA THR A 81 -0.99 -10.92 -4.94
C THR A 81 -0.39 -9.94 -3.92
N GLU A 82 -0.25 -10.37 -2.66
CA GLU A 82 0.40 -9.59 -1.59
C GLU A 82 1.83 -9.15 -1.96
N ASN A 83 2.56 -9.98 -2.71
CA ASN A 83 3.91 -9.66 -3.19
C ASN A 83 3.91 -8.56 -4.27
N GLU A 84 2.91 -8.56 -5.16
CA GLU A 84 2.77 -7.50 -6.18
C GLU A 84 2.42 -6.15 -5.55
N LEU A 85 1.56 -6.15 -4.53
CA LEU A 85 1.25 -4.95 -3.75
C LEU A 85 2.48 -4.46 -2.99
N SER A 86 3.20 -5.37 -2.34
CA SER A 86 4.43 -5.03 -1.60
C SER A 86 5.49 -4.39 -2.50
N ALA A 87 5.70 -4.94 -3.70
CA ALA A 87 6.62 -4.37 -4.68
C ALA A 87 6.14 -2.99 -5.16
N SER A 88 4.83 -2.83 -5.36
CA SER A 88 4.25 -1.57 -5.83
C SER A 88 4.34 -0.45 -4.78
N MET A 89 4.16 -0.77 -3.50
CA MET A 89 4.32 0.20 -2.39
C MET A 89 5.75 0.74 -2.30
N THR A 90 6.76 -0.10 -2.61
CA THR A 90 8.17 0.32 -2.65
C THR A 90 8.49 1.08 -3.95
N ALA A 91 7.88 0.72 -5.07
CA ALA A 91 8.16 1.36 -6.37
C ALA A 91 7.53 2.76 -6.52
N GLY A 92 6.37 2.99 -5.92
CA GLY A 92 5.69 4.27 -6.03
C GLY A 92 4.38 4.29 -5.27
N PHE A 93 4.39 4.93 -4.11
CA PHE A 93 3.20 5.17 -3.30
C PHE A 93 2.75 6.62 -3.48
N GLN A 94 1.43 6.80 -3.57
CA GLN A 94 0.81 8.12 -3.63
C GLN A 94 -0.04 8.35 -2.39
N PHE A 95 -0.02 9.59 -1.89
CA PHE A 95 -0.89 10.02 -0.80
C PHE A 95 -1.83 11.11 -1.29
N GLY A 96 -3.10 11.00 -0.94
CA GLY A 96 -4.11 12.01 -1.25
C GLY A 96 -5.38 11.40 -1.81
N SER A 97 -6.29 12.26 -2.25
CA SER A 97 -7.59 11.83 -2.72
C SER A 97 -7.58 11.71 -4.23
N ASP A 98 -7.67 10.46 -4.70
CA ASP A 98 -7.83 10.12 -6.11
C ASP A 98 -9.15 10.71 -6.67
N THR A 99 -10.19 10.83 -5.83
CA THR A 99 -11.50 11.41 -6.19
C THR A 99 -11.48 12.94 -6.29
N LEU A 100 -10.55 13.61 -5.62
CA LEU A 100 -10.36 15.07 -5.69
C LEU A 100 -9.22 15.47 -6.65
N GLY A 101 -8.57 14.50 -7.30
CA GLY A 101 -7.51 14.75 -8.30
C GLY A 101 -6.22 15.32 -7.73
N SER A 102 -6.01 15.20 -6.42
CA SER A 102 -4.83 15.72 -5.73
C SER A 102 -4.15 14.59 -4.97
N THR A 103 -3.18 13.97 -5.64
CA THR A 103 -2.25 13.01 -5.05
C THR A 103 -0.82 13.55 -5.14
N THR A 104 -0.02 13.22 -4.13
CA THR A 104 1.40 13.57 -4.06
C THR A 104 2.20 12.28 -3.90
N SER A 105 3.31 12.17 -4.65
CA SER A 105 4.25 11.07 -4.49
C SER A 105 4.95 11.16 -3.14
N VAL A 106 4.97 10.05 -2.39
CA VAL A 106 5.76 9.93 -1.18
C VAL A 106 7.12 9.32 -1.49
N SER A 107 8.08 9.49 -0.60
CA SER A 107 9.40 8.87 -0.76
C SER A 107 9.34 7.35 -0.64
N THR A 108 10.30 6.66 -1.26
CA THR A 108 10.36 5.18 -1.23
C THR A 108 10.48 4.62 0.18
N SER A 109 11.18 5.32 1.08
CA SER A 109 11.30 4.94 2.49
C SER A 109 9.94 5.01 3.20
N VAL A 110 9.13 6.02 2.89
CA VAL A 110 7.76 6.18 3.42
C VAL A 110 6.85 5.08 2.89
N GLY A 111 6.87 4.81 1.59
CA GLY A 111 6.08 3.72 0.99
C GLY A 111 6.41 2.36 1.62
N THR A 112 7.69 2.11 1.93
CA THR A 112 8.13 0.89 2.61
C THR A 112 7.64 0.83 4.06
N ALA A 113 7.72 1.93 4.79
CA ALA A 113 7.24 1.97 6.17
C ALA A 113 5.71 1.80 6.26
N ILE A 114 4.95 2.43 5.36
CA ILE A 114 3.49 2.25 5.28
C ILE A 114 3.16 0.79 4.98
N ARG A 115 3.86 0.14 4.05
CA ARG A 115 3.71 -1.29 3.78
C ARG A 115 3.88 -2.10 5.07
N ASP A 116 4.90 -1.82 5.85
CA ASP A 116 5.17 -2.54 7.09
C ASP A 116 4.06 -2.30 8.12
N THR A 117 3.56 -1.07 8.25
CA THR A 117 2.39 -0.72 9.08
C THR A 117 1.15 -1.51 8.68
N VAL A 118 0.82 -1.55 7.39
CA VAL A 118 -0.43 -2.15 6.90
C VAL A 118 -0.31 -3.66 6.59
N SER A 119 0.88 -4.25 6.73
CA SER A 119 1.19 -5.65 6.40
C SER A 119 0.27 -6.66 7.10
N GLN A 120 -0.08 -6.40 8.36
CA GLN A 120 -0.99 -7.24 9.13
C GLN A 120 -2.43 -7.20 8.61
N THR A 121 -2.81 -6.07 8.02
CA THR A 121 -4.15 -5.85 7.46
C THR A 121 -4.21 -6.43 6.05
N LEU A 122 -3.13 -6.36 5.27
CA LEU A 122 -3.01 -7.03 3.97
C LEU A 122 -3.11 -8.55 4.07
N SER A 123 -2.50 -9.14 5.10
CA SER A 123 -2.47 -10.60 5.30
C SER A 123 -3.76 -11.15 5.94
N SER A 124 -4.70 -10.30 6.36
CA SER A 124 -5.88 -10.69 7.12
C SER A 124 -7.18 -10.39 6.37
N SER A 125 -7.94 -11.44 6.04
CA SER A 125 -9.28 -11.34 5.45
C SER A 125 -10.43 -11.38 6.47
N LYS A 126 -10.12 -11.19 7.76
CA LYS A 126 -11.09 -11.33 8.84
C LYS A 126 -11.79 -10.00 9.10
N THR A 127 -13.11 -10.04 9.25
CA THR A 127 -13.85 -8.90 9.81
C THR A 127 -13.41 -8.69 11.25
N ARG A 128 -13.01 -7.47 11.59
CA ARG A 128 -12.62 -7.07 12.95
C ARG A 128 -13.56 -5.99 13.45
N LYS A 129 -13.83 -6.03 14.75
CA LYS A 129 -14.56 -4.98 15.45
C LYS A 129 -13.56 -4.17 16.27
N ILE A 130 -13.46 -2.88 16.00
CA ILE A 130 -12.47 -2.00 16.61
C ILE A 130 -13.19 -0.88 17.33
N GLU A 131 -12.76 -0.59 18.56
CA GLU A 131 -13.27 0.54 19.31
C GLU A 131 -12.32 1.73 19.14
N ALA A 132 -12.85 2.81 18.57
CA ALA A 132 -12.13 4.06 18.37
C ALA A 132 -12.69 5.14 19.29
N LYS A 133 -11.81 5.85 19.99
CA LYS A 133 -12.16 6.87 20.98
C LYS A 133 -11.40 8.17 20.75
N CYS A 134 -12.12 9.29 20.64
CA CYS A 134 -11.55 10.63 20.60
C CYS A 134 -11.99 11.44 21.82
N THR A 135 -11.05 11.80 22.70
CA THR A 135 -11.32 12.71 23.81
C THR A 135 -11.47 14.14 23.31
N ASN A 136 -12.40 14.90 23.90
CA ASN A 136 -12.69 16.26 23.48
C ASN A 136 -12.93 17.21 24.67
N PRO A 137 -11.90 17.46 25.49
CA PRO A 137 -12.04 18.27 26.70
C PRO A 137 -12.48 19.71 26.41
N ASN A 138 -12.21 20.22 25.21
CA ASN A 138 -12.48 21.60 24.82
C ASN A 138 -13.83 21.78 24.11
N LYS A 139 -14.62 20.69 23.93
CA LYS A 139 -15.90 20.69 23.20
C LYS A 139 -15.85 21.37 21.83
N VAL A 140 -14.72 21.22 21.14
CA VAL A 140 -14.53 21.74 19.78
C VAL A 140 -14.89 20.67 18.78
N LYS A 141 -15.27 21.03 17.55
CA LYS A 141 -15.52 20.03 16.51
C LYS A 141 -14.29 19.15 16.31
N ILE A 142 -14.39 17.87 16.64
CA ILE A 142 -13.39 16.83 16.40
C ILE A 142 -13.91 15.87 15.32
N THR A 143 -13.02 15.34 14.51
CA THR A 143 -13.30 14.36 13.47
C THR A 143 -12.39 13.16 13.67
N LEU A 144 -12.98 11.97 13.71
CA LEU A 144 -12.29 10.70 13.66
C LEU A 144 -12.02 10.34 12.19
N TRP A 145 -10.74 10.17 11.88
CA TRP A 145 -10.26 9.74 10.58
C TRP A 145 -9.68 8.33 10.66
N GLN A 146 -9.89 7.54 9.62
CA GLN A 146 -9.35 6.20 9.48
C GLN A 146 -8.50 6.10 8.21
N TRP A 147 -7.37 5.43 8.31
CA TRP A 147 -6.49 5.20 7.17
C TRP A 147 -7.10 4.20 6.19
N SER A 148 -7.02 4.50 4.90
CA SER A 148 -7.46 3.64 3.82
C SER A 148 -6.51 3.70 2.64
N MET A 149 -6.47 2.64 1.86
CA MET A 149 -5.64 2.49 0.68
C MET A 149 -6.42 1.80 -0.43
N THR A 150 -6.26 2.31 -1.65
CA THR A 150 -6.77 1.67 -2.86
C THR A 150 -5.62 1.30 -3.77
N GLY A 151 -5.70 0.12 -4.38
CA GLY A 151 -4.79 -0.31 -5.43
C GLY A 151 -5.53 -0.41 -6.75
N LYS A 152 -5.02 0.23 -7.80
CA LYS A 152 -5.55 0.11 -9.15
C LYS A 152 -4.54 -0.53 -10.09
N LYS A 153 -4.99 -1.50 -10.88
CA LYS A 153 -4.22 -2.11 -11.96
C LYS A 153 -4.97 -1.85 -13.25
N ASN A 154 -4.36 -1.14 -14.19
CA ASN A 154 -5.00 -0.75 -15.46
C ASN A 154 -6.30 0.03 -15.29
N GLY A 155 -6.39 0.84 -14.24
CA GLY A 155 -7.58 1.60 -13.88
C GLY A 155 -8.66 0.81 -13.14
N GLU A 156 -8.53 -0.51 -13.04
CA GLU A 156 -9.45 -1.37 -12.28
C GLU A 156 -9.03 -1.49 -10.82
N LEU A 157 -10.00 -1.42 -9.91
CA LEU A 157 -9.77 -1.56 -8.47
C LEU A 157 -9.44 -3.01 -8.14
N VAL A 158 -8.21 -3.27 -7.71
CA VAL A 158 -7.72 -4.61 -7.34
C VAL A 158 -7.50 -4.78 -5.84
N MET A 159 -7.50 -3.67 -5.09
CA MET A 159 -7.31 -3.64 -3.65
C MET A 159 -8.12 -2.49 -3.05
N GLU A 160 -8.89 -2.80 -2.02
CA GLU A 160 -9.49 -1.80 -1.13
C GLU A 160 -9.21 -2.21 0.31
N LEU A 161 -8.32 -1.46 0.94
CA LEU A 161 -7.88 -1.69 2.29
C LEU A 161 -8.35 -0.53 3.14
N THR A 162 -9.08 -0.84 4.20
CA THR A 162 -9.16 0.06 5.35
C THR A 162 -8.26 -0.54 6.42
N ASP A 163 -7.55 0.29 7.18
CA ASP A 163 -6.65 -0.15 8.24
C ASP A 163 -7.13 0.29 9.62
N ASN A 164 -6.57 -0.28 10.68
CA ASN A 164 -6.93 -0.05 12.07
C ASN A 164 -6.24 1.20 12.65
N GLU A 165 -5.79 2.09 11.77
CA GLU A 165 -5.03 3.28 12.10
C GLU A 165 -5.97 4.48 12.08
N PHE A 166 -6.07 5.15 13.24
CA PHE A 166 -7.04 6.21 13.48
C PHE A 166 -6.37 7.49 13.96
N ILE A 167 -6.89 8.64 13.52
CA ILE A 167 -6.48 9.96 14.02
C ILE A 167 -7.70 10.78 14.40
N CYS A 168 -7.66 11.37 15.59
CA CYS A 168 -8.62 12.34 16.05
C CYS A 168 -8.09 13.75 15.78
N LYS A 169 -8.75 14.50 14.88
CA LYS A 169 -8.29 15.83 14.47
C LYS A 169 -9.40 16.86 14.64
N LYS A 170 -9.05 18.08 15.06
CA LYS A 170 -9.99 19.20 15.15
C LYS A 170 -10.40 19.66 13.75
N GLY A 171 -11.62 20.17 13.63
CA GLY A 171 -12.18 20.64 12.38
C GLY A 171 -12.66 19.50 11.49
N SER A 172 -12.60 19.71 10.17
CA SER A 172 -13.14 18.76 9.18
C SER A 172 -12.20 18.52 7.99
N THR A 173 -10.97 19.01 8.08
CA THR A 173 -9.94 18.75 7.08
C THR A 173 -9.23 17.43 7.40
N PRO A 174 -8.90 16.60 6.41
CA PRO A 174 -8.14 15.38 6.64
C PRO A 174 -6.73 15.69 7.17
N PRO A 175 -6.09 14.76 7.89
CA PRO A 175 -4.66 14.83 8.16
C PRO A 175 -3.86 15.01 6.87
N LYS A 176 -2.77 15.77 6.92
CA LYS A 176 -1.92 16.08 5.75
C LYS A 176 -0.84 15.05 5.50
N CYS A 177 -0.57 14.18 6.47
CA CYS A 177 0.50 13.20 6.38
C CYS A 177 -0.07 11.80 6.22
N PRO A 178 0.66 10.90 5.54
CA PRO A 178 0.40 9.47 5.60
C PRO A 178 0.44 8.94 7.04
N VAL A 179 -0.19 7.78 7.25
CA VAL A 179 -0.14 7.06 8.53
C VAL A 179 1.30 6.86 9.00
N GLY A 180 1.57 7.12 10.28
CA GLY A 180 2.90 6.98 10.88
C GLY A 180 3.91 8.10 10.57
N PHE A 181 3.51 9.14 9.81
CA PHE A 181 4.42 10.22 9.39
C PHE A 181 4.00 11.63 9.84
N CYS A 182 3.07 11.73 10.78
CA CYS A 182 2.80 12.99 11.46
C CYS A 182 3.98 13.36 12.39
N ASP A 183 4.34 14.64 12.49
CA ASP A 183 5.29 15.08 13.51
C ASP A 183 4.71 14.86 14.92
N ASP A 184 5.46 14.22 15.82
CA ASP A 184 5.05 13.96 17.21
C ASP A 184 4.68 15.23 17.98
N LYS A 185 5.22 16.39 17.57
CA LYS A 185 4.92 17.69 18.16
C LYS A 185 3.65 18.32 17.58
N ASP A 186 3.07 17.72 16.55
CA ASP A 186 1.85 18.17 15.88
C ASP A 186 0.73 17.12 15.98
N PRO A 187 -0.06 17.13 17.06
CA PRO A 187 -1.17 16.20 17.25
C PRO A 187 -2.33 16.44 16.28
N GLN A 188 -2.27 17.46 15.43
CA GLN A 188 -3.26 17.69 14.36
C GLN A 188 -2.81 17.14 13.01
N CYS A 189 -1.57 16.63 12.93
CA CYS A 189 -1.00 16.05 11.72
C CYS A 189 -1.13 17.00 10.51
N GLU A 190 -0.79 18.27 10.73
CA GLU A 190 -0.67 19.31 9.72
C GLU A 190 0.76 19.37 9.15
N THR A 191 1.73 18.86 9.91
CA THR A 191 3.16 18.83 9.60
C THR A 191 3.65 17.39 9.58
N CYS A 192 4.37 17.03 8.52
CA CYS A 192 4.91 15.69 8.33
C CYS A 192 6.40 15.66 8.66
N ILE A 193 6.90 14.48 9.04
CA ILE A 193 8.32 14.26 9.29
C ILE A 193 9.13 14.60 8.02
N PRO A 194 10.33 15.21 8.13
CA PRO A 194 11.16 15.50 6.97
C PRO A 194 11.42 14.26 6.10
N GLY A 195 11.31 14.41 4.78
CA GLY A 195 11.47 13.30 3.83
C GLY A 195 10.19 12.47 3.58
N THR A 196 9.04 12.88 4.11
CA THR A 196 7.74 12.22 3.82
C THR A 196 7.36 12.32 2.34
N PHE A 197 7.47 13.50 1.75
CA PHE A 197 7.15 13.76 0.35
C PHE A 197 8.41 13.97 -0.47
N ASN A 198 8.35 13.64 -1.76
CA ASN A 198 9.40 13.93 -2.74
C ASN A 198 9.30 15.35 -3.28
#